data_AF-A0A821G7W0-F1
#
_entry.id   AF-A0A821G7W0-F1
#
_cell.length_a   1.000
_cell.length_b   1.000
_cell.length_c   1.000
_cell.angle_alpha   90.00
_cell.angle_beta   90.00
_cell.angle_gamma   90.00
#
_symmetry.space_group_name_H-M   'P 1'
#
loop_
_entity.id
_entity.type
_entity.pdbx_description
1 polymer ?
#
loop_
_entity_poly.entity_id
_entity_poly.type
_entity_poly.pdbx_seq_one_letter_code
_entity_poly.pdbx_strand_id
1 'polypeptide(L)'
;MLLDVNQTTCQCPICKEYVKPNICGFNRCWWCWKGIKEGGAGEPPKACSGNWTEADNAYHYFNEKISGSVTWRQLIIEAVEKKP
;
A
#
# COMPACT_ATOMS: atom_id res chain seq x y z
N MET A 1 2.70 -18.86 -20.10
CA MET A 1 2.89 -17.41 -19.83
C MET A 1 1.50 -16.86 -19.52
N LEU A 2 1.21 -16.54 -18.25
CA LEU A 2 -0.06 -15.94 -17.88
C LEU A 2 0.00 -14.47 -18.32
N LEU A 3 -0.61 -14.17 -19.47
CA LEU A 3 -0.80 -12.81 -19.96
C LEU A 3 -2.00 -12.24 -19.21
N ASP A 4 -1.75 -11.33 -18.28
CA ASP A 4 -2.81 -10.52 -17.67
C ASP A 4 -3.24 -9.45 -18.69
N VAL A 5 -4.37 -9.70 -19.35
CA VAL A 5 -4.81 -8.99 -20.56
C VAL A 5 -5.35 -7.58 -20.25
N ASN A 6 -5.46 -7.19 -18.98
CA ASN A 6 -5.86 -5.83 -18.60
C ASN A 6 -5.19 -5.38 -17.29
N GLN A 7 -3.94 -4.92 -17.39
CA GLN A 7 -3.19 -4.26 -16.30
C GLN A 7 -3.89 -3.03 -15.69
N THR A 8 -5.04 -2.62 -16.22
CA THR A 8 -5.81 -1.45 -15.78
C THR A 8 -7.09 -1.79 -15.03
N THR A 9 -7.43 -3.06 -14.83
CA THR A 9 -8.68 -3.44 -14.13
C THR A 9 -8.41 -4.43 -13.01
N CYS A 10 -9.07 -4.26 -11.87
CA CYS A 10 -9.01 -5.17 -10.72
C CYS A 10 -10.42 -5.54 -10.26
N GLN A 11 -10.56 -6.67 -9.55
CA GLN A 11 -11.83 -7.05 -8.96
C GLN A 11 -12.13 -6.18 -7.74
N CYS A 12 -13.28 -5.49 -7.74
CA CYS A 12 -13.72 -4.69 -6.61
C CYS A 12 -14.06 -5.58 -5.40
N PRO A 13 -13.49 -5.32 -4.20
CA PRO A 13 -13.79 -6.12 -3.02
C PRO A 13 -15.24 -5.99 -2.54
N ILE A 14 -15.93 -4.90 -2.89
CA ILE A 14 -17.31 -4.63 -2.49
C ILE A 14 -18.30 -5.28 -3.47
N CYS A 15 -18.29 -4.87 -4.74
CA CYS A 15 -19.29 -5.32 -5.73
C CYS A 15 -18.89 -6.55 -6.53
N LYS A 16 -17.64 -7.04 -6.41
CA LYS A 16 -17.10 -8.22 -7.12
C LYS A 16 -16.97 -8.11 -8.64
N GLU A 17 -17.38 -6.99 -9.23
CA GLU A 17 -17.15 -6.66 -10.63
C GLU A 17 -15.70 -6.23 -10.90
N TYR A 18 -15.24 -6.39 -12.14
CA TYR A 18 -13.97 -5.82 -12.59
C TYR A 18 -14.13 -4.34 -12.86
N VAL A 19 -13.32 -3.52 -12.19
CA VAL A 19 -13.34 -2.05 -12.29
C VAL A 19 -11.96 -1.51 -12.58
N LYS A 20 -11.90 -0.33 -13.19
CA LYS A 20 -10.65 0.44 -13.26
C LYS A 20 -10.42 1.08 -11.88
N PRO A 21 -9.35 0.72 -11.14
CA PRO A 21 -9.09 1.32 -9.84
C PRO A 21 -8.73 2.79 -10.03
N ASN A 22 -9.37 3.67 -9.25
CA ASN A 22 -9.00 5.09 -9.20
C ASN A 22 -7.72 5.32 -8.38
N ILE A 23 -7.45 4.45 -7.40
CA ILE A 23 -6.27 4.49 -6.52
C ILE A 23 -5.74 3.08 -6.25
N CYS A 24 -4.45 2.96 -5.97
CA CYS A 24 -3.83 1.71 -5.54
C CYS A 24 -4.28 1.35 -4.12
N GLY A 25 -4.47 0.05 -3.83
CA GLY A 25 -4.87 -0.42 -2.51
C GLY A 25 -4.54 -1.89 -2.28
N PHE A 26 -4.55 -2.30 -1.02
CA PHE A 26 -4.36 -3.68 -0.57
C PHE A 26 -5.72 -4.31 -0.25
N ASN A 27 -5.91 -5.58 -0.58
CA ASN A 27 -7.14 -6.31 -0.31
C ASN A 27 -6.83 -7.81 -0.14
N ARG A 28 -7.36 -8.43 0.92
CA ARG A 28 -7.17 -9.86 1.23
C ARG A 28 -5.70 -10.29 1.23
N CYS A 29 -4.85 -9.49 1.83
CA CYS A 29 -3.42 -9.79 1.96
C CYS A 29 -2.88 -9.26 3.29
N TRP A 30 -1.72 -9.74 3.67
CA TRP A 30 -0.91 -9.11 4.70
C TRP A 30 0.08 -8.18 4.01
N TRP A 31 0.29 -6.99 4.57
CA TRP A 31 1.24 -6.03 4.05
C TRP A 31 2.12 -5.44 5.15
N CYS A 32 3.38 -5.15 4.84
CA CYS A 32 4.26 -4.36 5.69
C CYS A 32 5.05 -3.37 4.85
N TRP A 33 5.74 -2.45 5.51
CA TRP A 33 6.57 -1.47 4.83
C TRP A 33 7.89 -1.27 5.56
N LYS A 34 8.92 -0.95 4.80
CA LYS A 34 10.22 -0.50 5.33
C LYS A 34 10.82 0.51 4.38
N GLY A 35 11.56 1.47 4.91
CA GLY A 35 12.12 2.52 4.08
C GLY A 35 12.95 3.54 4.83
N ILE A 36 13.36 4.57 4.11
CA ILE A 36 14.14 5.68 4.62
C ILE A 36 13.32 6.95 4.36
N LYS A 37 12.88 7.60 5.43
CA LYS A 37 12.18 8.89 5.37
C LYS A 37 13.18 10.03 5.22
N GLU A 38 12.81 11.03 4.45
CA GLU A 38 13.51 12.32 4.45
C GLU A 38 13.42 12.93 5.86
N GLY A 39 14.53 13.46 6.37
CA GLY A 39 14.56 14.17 7.64
C GLY A 39 13.89 15.54 7.52
N GLY A 40 13.48 16.11 8.66
CA GLY A 40 13.14 17.54 8.72
C GLY A 40 14.35 18.43 8.46
N ALA A 41 14.14 19.75 8.43
CA ALA A 41 15.23 20.70 8.25
C ALA A 41 16.32 20.52 9.33
N GLY A 42 17.53 20.13 8.90
CA GLY A 42 18.66 19.87 9.79
C GLY A 42 18.72 18.45 10.38
N GLU A 43 17.75 17.58 10.08
CA GLU A 43 17.77 16.19 10.52
C GLU A 43 18.27 15.24 9.41
N PRO A 44 19.07 14.21 9.75
CA PRO A 44 19.43 13.19 8.79
C PRO A 44 18.20 12.31 8.44
N PRO A 45 18.21 11.65 7.26
CA PRO A 45 17.21 10.66 6.92
C PRO A 45 17.18 9.51 7.91
N LYS A 46 15.98 8.98 8.17
CA LYS A 46 15.77 7.94 9.19
C LYS A 46 15.18 6.68 8.56
N ALA A 47 15.85 5.55 8.78
CA ALA A 47 15.31 4.24 8.48
C ALA A 47 14.15 3.92 9.44
N CYS A 48 13.06 3.37 8.91
CA CYS A 48 11.93 2.93 9.69
C CYS A 48 11.17 1.81 8.99
N SER A 49 10.37 1.07 9.76
CA SER A 49 9.52 -0.01 9.28
C SER A 49 8.22 -0.08 10.05
N GLY A 50 7.19 -0.63 9.42
CA GLY A 50 5.93 -1.00 10.04
C GLY A 50 5.81 -2.49 10.25
N ASN A 51 4.93 -2.89 11.16
CA ASN A 51 4.57 -4.28 11.36
C ASN A 51 3.67 -4.79 10.22
N TRP A 52 3.67 -6.11 10.02
CA TRP A 52 2.68 -6.77 9.19
C TRP A 52 1.26 -6.45 9.66
N THR A 53 0.47 -5.91 8.74
CA THR A 53 -0.91 -5.47 8.94
C THR A 53 -1.79 -6.24 7.97
N GLU A 54 -2.94 -6.72 8.45
CA GLU A 54 -3.93 -7.38 7.60
C GLU A 54 -4.71 -6.32 6.82
N ALA A 55 -4.72 -6.44 5.50
CA ALA A 55 -5.71 -5.80 4.65
C ALA A 55 -6.90 -6.76 4.57
N ASP A 56 -7.90 -6.50 5.40
CA ASP A 56 -9.16 -7.25 5.43
C ASP A 56 -9.95 -7.10 4.10
N ASN A 57 -11.21 -7.50 4.11
CA ASN A 57 -12.09 -7.41 2.93
C ASN A 57 -12.86 -6.07 2.85
N ALA A 58 -12.44 -5.04 3.59
CA ALA A 58 -13.05 -3.71 3.57
C ALA A 58 -12.29 -2.73 2.66
N TYR A 59 -12.97 -1.66 2.27
CA TYR A 59 -12.37 -0.57 1.50
C TYR A 59 -11.76 0.46 2.45
N HIS A 60 -10.47 0.30 2.73
CA HIS A 60 -9.69 1.30 3.48
C HIS A 60 -9.20 2.38 2.53
N TYR A 61 -9.41 3.64 2.89
CA TYR A 61 -8.88 4.78 2.15
C TYR A 61 -7.97 5.61 3.05
N PHE A 62 -6.91 6.14 2.46
CA PHE A 62 -6.03 7.07 3.15
C PHE A 62 -6.70 8.44 3.24
N ASN A 63 -6.86 8.98 4.45
CA ASN A 63 -7.34 10.35 4.65
C ASN A 63 -6.15 11.29 4.79
N GLU A 64 -5.75 11.92 3.69
CA GLU A 64 -4.59 12.82 3.64
C GLU A 64 -4.67 13.98 4.65
N LYS A 65 -5.89 14.50 4.92
CA LYS A 65 -6.07 15.59 5.89
C LYS A 65 -5.76 15.17 7.33
N ILE A 66 -5.97 13.91 7.66
CA ILE A 66 -5.73 13.37 9.02
C ILE A 66 -4.31 12.84 9.13
N SER A 67 -3.85 12.12 8.11
CA SER A 67 -2.59 11.36 8.16
C SER A 67 -1.37 12.17 7.72
N GLY A 68 -1.56 13.31 7.05
CA GLY A 68 -0.49 14.15 6.54
C GLY A 68 0.28 13.52 5.37
N SER A 69 1.42 14.11 5.04
CA SER A 69 2.30 13.68 3.94
C SER A 69 3.69 13.35 4.46
N VAL A 70 4.37 12.40 3.80
CA VAL A 70 5.76 12.04 4.10
C VAL A 70 6.54 11.86 2.80
N THR A 71 7.78 12.35 2.79
CA THR A 71 8.71 12.14 1.68
C THR A 71 9.64 10.97 2.01
N TRP A 72 9.70 10.00 1.11
CA TRP A 72 10.57 8.84 1.22
C TRP A 72 11.75 8.97 0.25
N ARG A 73 12.97 8.74 0.73
CA ARG A 73 14.12 8.48 -0.15
C ARG A 73 14.04 7.09 -0.76
N GLN A 74 13.52 6.14 0.02
CA GLN A 74 13.27 4.77 -0.41
C GLN A 74 12.07 4.24 0.36
N LEU A 75 11.15 3.60 -0.35
CA LEU A 75 10.01 2.90 0.23
C LEU A 75 9.91 1.53 -0.42
N ILE A 76 9.89 0.49 0.40
CA ILE A 76 9.58 -0.87 0.00
C ILE A 76 8.29 -1.25 0.70
N ILE A 77 7.33 -1.72 -0.07
CA ILE A 77 6.09 -2.31 0.44
C ILE A 77 6.08 -3.78 0.03
N GLU A 78 5.87 -4.66 1.00
CA GLU A 78 5.81 -6.10 0.80
C GLU A 78 4.39 -6.56 1.09
N ALA A 79 3.81 -7.35 0.19
CA ALA A 79 2.47 -7.90 0.34
C ALA A 79 2.49 -9.40 0.05
N VAL A 80 1.81 -10.17 0.90
CA VAL A 80 1.74 -11.64 0.83
C VAL A 80 0.34 -12.13 1.16
N GLU A 81 -0.03 -13.31 0.67
CA GLU A 81 -1.35 -13.90 0.94
C GLU A 81 -1.51 -14.32 2.42
N LYS A 82 -0.44 -14.83 3.03
CA LYS A 82 -0.42 -15.32 4.41
C LYS A 82 0.66 -14.58 5.20
N LYS A 83 0.35 -14.20 6.44
CA LYS A 83 1.31 -13.53 7.33
C LYS A 83 2.60 -14.35 7.45
N PRO A 84 3.78 -13.74 7.25
CA PRO A 84 5.06 -14.42 7.46
C PRO A 84 5.32 -14.74 8.94
#